data_AF-T2IQE7-F1
#
_entry.id   AF-T2IQE7-F1
#
_cell.length_a   1.000
_cell.length_b   1.000
_cell.length_c   1.000
_cell.angle_alpha   90.00
_cell.angle_beta   90.00
_cell.angle_gamma   90.00
#
_symmetry.space_group_name_H-M   'P 1'
#
loop_
_entity.id
_entity.type
_entity.pdbx_description
1 polymer ?
#
loop_
_entity_poly.entity_id
_entity_poly.type
_entity_poly.pdbx_seq_one_letter_code
_entity_poly.pdbx_strand_id
1 'polypeptide(L)' 'MINRPYTAVLIVPTGIGAAIGGYAGDALPVAKAMAKVCHRLITHPNVLNGAQLYWPLDNISM' A
#
# COMPACT_ATOMS: atom_id res chain seq x y z
N MET A 1 -26.65 -0.43 -12.33
CA MET A 1 -25.70 0.14 -11.34
C MET A 1 -24.37 0.36 -12.05
N ILE A 2 -23.82 1.57 -12.05
CA ILE A 2 -22.50 1.83 -12.62
C ILE A 2 -21.47 1.31 -11.60
N ASN A 3 -20.87 0.15 -11.87
CA ASN A 3 -19.76 -0.36 -11.07
C ASN A 3 -18.48 0.38 -11.49
N ARG A 4 -18.13 1.45 -10.78
CA ARG A 4 -16.90 2.20 -11.04
C ARG A 4 -15.74 1.47 -10.36
N PRO A 5 -14.61 1.24 -11.04
CA PRO A 5 -13.42 0.69 -10.40
C PRO A 5 -13.03 1.53 -9.17
N TYR A 6 -12.84 0.87 -8.02
CA TYR A 6 -12.43 1.53 -6.79
C TYR A 6 -10.90 1.67 -6.76
N THR A 7 -10.44 2.89 -7.04
CA THR A 7 -9.04 3.29 -6.92
C THR A 7 -8.83 4.07 -5.63
N ALA A 8 -7.83 3.68 -4.84
CA ALA A 8 -7.49 4.33 -3.58
C ALA A 8 -6.00 4.70 -3.52
N VAL A 9 -5.67 5.72 -2.72
CA VAL A 9 -4.30 6.11 -2.41
C VAL A 9 -4.06 5.88 -0.92
N LEU A 10 -3.01 5.12 -0.59
CA LEU A 10 -2.55 4.90 0.77
C LEU A 10 -1.39 5.85 1.08
N ILE A 11 -1.68 6.87 1.89
CA ILE A 11 -0.69 7.78 2.46
C ILE A 11 -0.37 7.29 3.88
N VAL A 12 0.91 7.12 4.18
CA VAL A 12 1.37 6.75 5.53
C VAL A 12 2.28 7.84 6.10
N PRO A 13 2.19 8.14 7.41
CA PRO A 13 3.17 9.00 8.06
C PRO A 13 4.54 8.33 8.00
N THR A 14 5.59 9.14 7.86
CA THR A 14 6.97 8.64 7.74
C THR A 14 7.83 9.22 8.86
N GLY A 15 8.81 8.44 9.32
CA GLY A 15 9.74 8.84 10.38
C GLY A 15 9.72 7.90 11.59
N ILE A 16 10.82 7.88 12.34
CA ILE A 16 10.99 7.06 13.54
C ILE A 16 9.90 7.42 14.56
N GLY A 17 9.18 6.40 15.06
CA GLY A 17 8.10 6.58 16.03
C GLY A 17 6.71 6.81 15.42
N ALA A 18 6.56 6.79 14.09
CA ALA A 18 5.23 6.73 13.47
C ALA A 18 4.54 5.40 13.81
N ALA A 19 3.24 5.45 14.09
CA ALA A 19 2.45 4.25 14.42
C ALA A 19 2.37 3.25 13.26
N ILE A 20 2.44 3.75 12.01
CA ILE A 20 2.46 2.98 10.77
C ILE A 20 3.35 3.73 9.76
N GLY A 21 4.25 3.05 9.06
CA GLY A 21 5.19 3.63 8.09
C GLY A 21 6.47 4.20 8.70
N GLY A 22 6.73 3.92 9.98
CA GLY A 22 7.92 4.38 10.69
C GLY A 22 9.16 3.53 10.39
N TYR A 23 8.96 2.28 9.99
CA TYR A 23 10.02 1.35 9.62
C TYR A 23 9.77 0.72 8.25
N ALA A 24 10.86 0.29 7.60
CA ALA A 24 10.80 -0.39 6.31
C ALA A 24 9.90 -1.63 6.38
N GLY A 25 8.81 -1.62 5.62
CA GLY A 25 7.88 -2.74 5.54
C GLY A 25 6.77 -2.78 6.60
N ASP A 26 6.71 -1.86 7.57
CA ASP A 26 5.64 -1.90 8.59
C ASP A 26 4.26 -1.59 7.99
N ALA A 27 4.20 -0.74 6.96
CA ALA A 27 2.95 -0.36 6.31
C ALA A 27 2.40 -1.45 5.37
N LEU A 28 3.12 -2.55 5.17
CA LEU A 28 2.74 -3.63 4.25
C LEU A 28 1.45 -4.35 4.61
N PRO A 29 1.19 -4.71 5.88
CA PRO A 29 -0.07 -5.38 6.23
C PRO A 29 -1.27 -4.49 5.91
N VAL A 30 -1.14 -3.17 6.11
CA VAL A 30 -2.17 -2.18 5.77
C VAL A 30 -2.37 -2.11 4.26
N ALA A 31 -1.29 -2.01 3.48
CA ALA A 31 -1.37 -2.01 2.02
C ALA A 31 -2.02 -3.29 1.48
N LYS A 32 -1.66 -4.45 2.03
CA LYS A 32 -2.25 -5.74 1.64
C LYS A 32 -3.74 -5.81 1.99
N ALA A 33 -4.14 -5.32 3.17
CA ALA A 33 -5.54 -5.27 3.56
C ALA A 33 -6.36 -4.36 2.63
N MET A 34 -5.84 -3.17 2.33
CA MET A 34 -6.48 -2.24 1.39
C MET A 34 -6.58 -2.81 -0.02
N ALA A 35 -5.54 -3.52 -0.49
CA ALA A 35 -5.55 -4.16 -1.80
C ALA A 35 -6.60 -5.28 -1.94
N LYS A 36 -7.12 -5.84 -0.84
CA LYS A 36 -8.23 -6.81 -0.89
C LYS A 36 -9.59 -6.17 -1.16
N VAL A 37 -9.74 -4.88 -0.92
CA VAL A 37 -11.00 -4.15 -1.09
C VAL A 37 -10.98 -3.20 -2.30
N CYS A 38 -9.79 -2.80 -2.75
CA CYS A 38 -9.61 -1.90 -3.90
C CYS A 38 -9.34 -2.66 -5.21
N HIS A 39 -9.82 -2.10 -6.31
CA HIS A 39 -9.43 -2.57 -7.66
C HIS A 39 -8.02 -2.11 -8.01
N ARG A 40 -7.62 -0.92 -7.52
CA ARG A 40 -6.26 -0.39 -7.64
C ARG A 40 -5.89 0.37 -6.38
N LEU A 41 -4.73 0.05 -5.81
CA LEU A 41 -4.14 0.75 -4.68
C LEU A 41 -2.83 1.40 -5.10
N ILE A 42 -2.76 2.72 -5.00
CA ILE A 42 -1.53 3.50 -5.14
C ILE A 42 -0.95 3.67 -3.73
N THR A 43 0.31 3.33 -3.53
CA THR A 43 0.94 3.30 -2.21
C THR A 43 2.04 4.34 -2.10
N HIS A 44 2.20 4.91 -0.91
CA HIS A 44 3.32 5.81 -0.64
C HIS A 44 4.68 5.11 -0.89
N PRO A 45 5.71 5.80 -1.44
CA PRO A 45 6.99 5.17 -1.78
C PRO A 45 7.64 4.36 -0.64
N ASN A 46 7.54 4.85 0.58
CA ASN A 46 8.10 4.17 1.76
C ASN A 46 7.35 2.89 2.19
N VAL A 47 6.18 2.61 1.62
CA VAL A 47 5.40 1.39 1.91
C VAL A 47 6.02 0.19 1.20
N LEU A 48 6.48 0.37 -0.05
CA LEU A 48 7.07 -0.72 -0.81
C LEU A 48 8.54 -0.94 -0.42
N ASN A 49 8.90 -2.19 -0.12
CA ASN A 49 10.28 -2.59 0.12
C ASN A 49 10.82 -3.50 -1.01
N GLY A 50 12.12 -3.79 -1.00
CA GLY A 50 12.75 -4.62 -2.02
C GLY A 50 12.14 -6.02 -2.17
N ALA A 51 11.58 -6.58 -1.10
CA ALA A 51 10.90 -7.89 -1.15
C ALA A 51 9.58 -7.83 -1.93
N GLN A 52 8.91 -6.68 -1.98
CA GLN A 52 7.70 -6.51 -2.79
C GLN A 52 7.96 -6.33 -4.28
N LEU A 53 9.15 -5.87 -4.67
CA LEU A 53 9.57 -5.92 -6.07
C LEU A 53 9.74 -7.36 -6.54
N TYR A 54 10.09 -8.27 -5.62
CA TYR A 54 10.24 -9.70 -5.91
C TYR A 54 8.91 -10.47 -5.87
N TRP A 55 7.99 -10.08 -4.98
CA TRP A 55 6.65 -10.69 -4.86
C TRP A 55 5.54 -9.63 -4.95
N PRO A 56 5.26 -9.10 -6.16
CA PRO A 56 4.28 -8.05 -6.34
C PRO A 56 2.84 -8.56 -6.20
N LEU A 57 1.93 -7.63 -5.88
CA LEU A 57 0.49 -7.82 -6.00
C LEU A 57 0.02 -7.04 -7.23
N ASP A 58 -0.75 -7.67 -8.11
CA ASP A 58 -1.11 -7.14 -9.44
C ASP A 58 -1.87 -5.80 -9.40
N ASN A 59 -2.54 -5.52 -8.28
CA ASN A 59 -3.35 -4.32 -8.10
C ASN A 59 -2.72 -3.24 -7.20
N ILE A 60 -1.45 -3.40 -6.82
CA ILE A 60 -0.70 -2.40 -6.05
C ILE A 60 0.34 -1.74 -6.95
N SER A 61 0.39 -0.40 -6.93
CA SER A 61 1.44 0.39 -7.58
C SER A 61 2.02 1.43 -6.62
N MET A 62 3.26 1.86 -6.87
CA MET A 62 3.85 3.06 -6.24
C MET A 62 3.37 4.31 -6.96
#